data_AF-A0AAV2SCY9-F1
#
_entry.id   AF-A0AAV2SCY9-F1
#
_cell.length_a   1.000
_cell.length_b   1.000
_cell.length_c   1.000
_cell.angle_alpha   90.00
_cell.angle_beta   90.00
_cell.angle_gamma   90.00
#
_symmetry.space_group_name_H-M   'P 1'
#
loop_
_entity.id
_entity.type
_entity.pdbx_description
1 polymer ?
#
loop_
_entity_poly.entity_id
_entity_poly.type
_entity_poly.pdbx_seq_one_letter_code
_entity_poly.pdbx_strand_id
1 'polypeptide(L)'
;MYSFCITKAVHLSTVYIDILIIIKKTHFSERLILCHFSLNNFYNIEVSVGLFEFIQCAAGFRAVLLASTISNSLLGKRLNNILTAYTSRCIICGLHYNLTAKTKCIRYTFVNLSPGSDPFVSQEWNGTRYHFVEMAADPEKRQTFVDSVCELLERYGFDGLDFDWEYPGARGGNSEDHDNFIKLLDMLRARFDQYQPPKILTGALAAGRQNIDQSYDPEGLQRNMDLFHIMAYDYHGAFENFTHHNAPLCQYPLDEGNMTWFNVEYTIKYYLSLGFAPEKMAMGIPTYGRCWTLDDPEQNGMLAPANKPSPGGNYTMTPGSIGFNEICSRMTTNKTEGDCTIVHDPDLHEPYFYCKSDNIWCGYDDGDSIYLKAKMARNLGLGGVMVWTIDTDDFLGECYDETFHLIKHAKDPWKEPIDSDYEACAPYSPTTTSSSTTPSETTPSETTPSATTPSETTPSETTPSATTPFKTTHSSTTTASTTTPTSTSAPTGPTTTTTSGPCPPDFGAKPNCALEPEGSVFAHPDCIKYWECEFGGATIKMCGPGTVFDDVISECNFEYNVVTTCCRLWDCALDNTYYPAADCDKYYRCYNGAPHLEQCADCLFWDQGIFQCDTYGDSSHCIVPDYC
;
A
#
# COMPACT_ATOMS: atom_id res chain seq x y z
N MET A 1 23.86 -45.47 -12.43
CA MET A 1 24.49 -45.23 -13.75
C MET A 1 25.20 -43.88 -13.65
N TYR A 2 26.53 -43.92 -13.79
CA TYR A 2 27.57 -42.87 -13.70
C TYR A 2 27.29 -41.63 -14.59
N SER A 3 27.88 -40.41 -14.48
CA SER A 3 28.97 -39.82 -13.68
C SER A 3 28.98 -38.28 -13.85
N PHE A 4 29.70 -37.58 -12.96
CA PHE A 4 30.09 -36.15 -12.98
C PHE A 4 31.03 -35.72 -14.14
N CYS A 5 31.03 -34.42 -14.53
CA CYS A 5 32.24 -33.55 -14.48
C CYS A 5 32.01 -32.09 -14.95
N ILE A 6 32.67 -31.17 -14.25
CA ILE A 6 32.86 -29.73 -14.52
C ILE A 6 34.11 -29.54 -15.42
N THR A 7 34.12 -28.62 -16.39
CA THR A 7 35.09 -27.49 -16.53
C THR A 7 35.08 -26.78 -17.90
N LYS A 8 35.14 -25.44 -17.81
CA LYS A 8 35.84 -24.42 -18.63
C LYS A 8 35.60 -24.30 -20.15
N ALA A 9 34.93 -23.18 -20.46
CA ALA A 9 35.44 -22.02 -21.21
C ALA A 9 35.75 -22.10 -22.72
N VAL A 10 35.26 -21.05 -23.38
CA VAL A 10 35.82 -20.30 -24.54
C VAL A 10 34.96 -20.34 -25.83
N HIS A 11 34.37 -19.15 -26.10
CA HIS A 11 34.01 -18.50 -27.37
C HIS A 11 32.83 -18.94 -28.27
N LEU A 12 31.94 -17.94 -28.49
CA LEU A 12 31.26 -17.54 -29.73
C LEU A 12 30.14 -18.46 -30.33
N SER A 13 28.92 -18.30 -29.80
CA SER A 13 27.69 -17.68 -30.39
C SER A 13 26.76 -18.33 -31.47
N THR A 14 25.49 -17.86 -31.38
CA THR A 14 24.24 -18.08 -32.15
C THR A 14 23.38 -19.29 -31.73
N VAL A 15 22.08 -18.99 -31.68
CA VAL A 15 20.96 -19.81 -31.21
C VAL A 15 20.13 -20.16 -32.44
N TYR A 16 19.82 -21.43 -32.67
CA TYR A 16 18.69 -21.80 -33.55
C TYR A 16 17.40 -21.77 -32.72
N ILE A 17 16.37 -21.09 -33.24
CA ILE A 17 15.01 -21.13 -32.71
C ILE A 17 14.25 -22.19 -33.53
N ASP A 18 13.89 -23.31 -32.92
CA ASP A 18 12.85 -24.20 -33.44
C ASP A 18 11.48 -23.60 -33.09
N ILE A 19 10.77 -23.04 -34.08
CA ILE A 19 9.37 -22.66 -33.91
C ILE A 19 8.51 -23.89 -34.22
N LEU A 20 8.03 -24.56 -33.17
CA LEU A 20 6.99 -25.57 -33.26
C LEU A 20 5.62 -24.87 -33.43
N ILE A 21 5.09 -24.82 -34.66
CA ILE A 21 3.73 -24.33 -34.91
C ILE A 21 2.76 -25.52 -34.88
N ILE A 22 2.06 -25.70 -33.75
CA ILE A 22 0.93 -26.63 -33.66
C ILE A 22 -0.33 -25.90 -34.11
N ILE A 23 -0.79 -26.14 -35.34
CA ILE A 23 -2.10 -25.68 -35.81
C ILE A 23 -3.15 -26.71 -35.40
N LYS A 24 -3.93 -26.40 -34.38
CA LYS A 24 -5.07 -27.21 -33.96
C LYS A 24 -6.32 -26.75 -34.73
N LYS A 25 -6.80 -27.54 -35.69
CA LYS A 25 -8.24 -27.50 -36.03
C LYS A 25 -8.79 -28.87 -36.43
N THR A 26 -9.88 -29.17 -35.73
CA THR A 26 -10.88 -30.25 -35.81
C THR A 26 -10.94 -31.13 -37.06
N HIS A 27 -10.84 -32.45 -36.78
CA HIS A 27 -11.31 -33.62 -37.53
C HIS A 27 -10.53 -34.15 -38.75
N PHE A 28 -9.99 -35.37 -38.53
CA PHE A 28 -9.58 -36.45 -39.44
C PHE A 28 -8.35 -36.27 -40.36
N SER A 29 -7.35 -37.12 -40.07
CA SER A 29 -6.11 -37.47 -40.80
C SER A 29 -4.93 -36.50 -40.71
N GLU A 30 -3.87 -36.97 -40.05
CA GLU A 30 -2.59 -36.31 -39.87
C GLU A 30 -1.80 -36.28 -41.19
N ARG A 31 -1.30 -35.10 -41.59
CA ARG A 31 -0.21 -34.96 -42.55
C ARG A 31 0.79 -33.94 -42.03
N LEU A 32 2.02 -34.39 -41.79
CA LEU A 32 3.17 -33.56 -41.46
C LEU A 32 3.60 -32.81 -42.74
N ILE A 33 3.56 -31.48 -42.74
CA ILE A 33 4.12 -30.67 -43.83
C ILE A 33 5.30 -29.87 -43.27
N LEU A 34 6.52 -30.35 -43.51
CA LEU A 34 7.76 -29.62 -43.29
C LEU A 34 8.02 -28.74 -44.51
N CYS A 35 7.97 -27.42 -44.36
CA CYS A 35 8.43 -26.49 -45.39
C CYS A 35 9.88 -26.10 -45.09
N HIS A 36 10.82 -26.51 -45.95
CA HIS A 36 12.17 -25.96 -45.99
C HIS A 36 12.30 -25.00 -47.17
N PHE A 37 12.76 -23.78 -46.90
CA PHE A 37 13.25 -22.87 -47.93
C PHE A 37 14.77 -22.98 -47.99
N SER A 38 15.30 -23.23 -49.20
CA SER A 38 16.72 -23.09 -49.52
C SER A 38 16.82 -22.17 -50.74
N LEU A 39 17.60 -21.10 -50.62
CA LEU A 39 18.09 -20.32 -51.75
C LEU A 39 19.58 -20.65 -51.92
N ASN A 40 19.96 -21.09 -53.13
CA ASN A 40 21.26 -20.92 -53.84
C ASN A 40 21.39 -22.03 -54.91
N ASN A 41 22.01 -21.91 -56.08
CA ASN A 41 22.60 -20.85 -56.92
C ASN A 41 23.00 -21.50 -58.27
N PHE A 42 23.14 -20.74 -59.36
CA PHE A 42 23.95 -21.07 -60.56
C PHE A 42 24.56 -19.74 -61.03
N TYR A 43 25.87 -19.50 -61.23
CA TYR A 43 27.13 -20.26 -61.31
C TYR A 43 28.14 -19.60 -60.34
N ASN A 44 29.05 -20.27 -59.62
CA ASN A 44 30.07 -21.23 -60.07
C ASN A 44 30.55 -22.18 -58.93
N ILE A 45 30.70 -23.46 -59.32
CA ILE A 45 31.51 -24.58 -58.78
C ILE A 45 30.95 -25.39 -57.58
N GLU A 46 30.90 -26.71 -57.84
CA GLU A 46 30.26 -27.79 -57.11
C GLU A 46 30.91 -28.13 -55.76
N VAL A 47 30.08 -28.52 -54.78
CA VAL A 47 29.97 -29.87 -54.19
C VAL A 47 29.35 -29.74 -52.78
N SER A 48 28.18 -30.33 -52.65
CA SER A 48 27.56 -31.00 -51.49
C SER A 48 28.13 -30.82 -50.06
N VAL A 49 27.17 -30.72 -49.13
CA VAL A 49 27.20 -31.08 -47.68
C VAL A 49 27.50 -29.97 -46.65
N GLY A 50 26.46 -29.59 -45.89
CA GLY A 50 26.51 -29.58 -44.41
C GLY A 50 26.96 -28.30 -43.67
N LEU A 51 25.96 -27.65 -43.02
CA LEU A 51 25.93 -27.00 -41.70
C LEU A 51 27.12 -26.16 -41.11
N PHE A 52 26.66 -25.08 -40.45
CA PHE A 52 27.16 -24.33 -39.26
C PHE A 52 27.89 -22.97 -39.42
N GLU A 53 27.17 -21.94 -38.96
CA GLU A 53 27.50 -20.73 -38.15
C GLU A 53 28.77 -19.89 -38.38
N PHE A 54 28.57 -18.56 -38.47
CA PHE A 54 29.31 -17.57 -37.67
C PHE A 54 28.45 -16.31 -37.42
N ILE A 55 28.78 -15.61 -36.35
CA ILE A 55 27.95 -14.62 -35.67
C ILE A 55 28.47 -13.22 -35.90
N GLN A 56 27.59 -12.22 -35.78
CA GLN A 56 28.03 -10.90 -35.32
C GLN A 56 26.93 -10.16 -34.54
N CYS A 57 27.14 -10.03 -33.24
CA CYS A 57 26.70 -8.83 -32.51
C CYS A 57 27.40 -7.61 -33.12
N ALA A 58 26.66 -6.54 -33.40
CA ALA A 58 27.00 -5.17 -33.01
C ALA A 58 26.11 -4.12 -33.71
N ALA A 59 25.88 -3.05 -32.96
CA ALA A 59 25.52 -1.70 -33.38
C ALA A 59 24.06 -1.44 -33.79
N GLY A 60 23.34 -0.79 -32.87
CA GLY A 60 22.22 0.05 -33.25
C GLY A 60 22.69 1.21 -34.14
N PHE A 61 21.79 1.75 -34.95
CA PHE A 61 21.86 3.15 -35.36
C PHE A 61 20.49 3.60 -35.86
N ARG A 62 20.11 4.81 -35.43
CA ARG A 62 18.99 5.60 -35.92
C ARG A 62 18.90 5.55 -37.45
N ALA A 63 17.75 5.17 -38.00
CA ALA A 63 17.49 5.36 -39.42
C ALA A 63 17.04 6.81 -39.67
N VAL A 64 18.01 7.61 -40.10
CA VAL A 64 17.88 8.94 -40.68
C VAL A 64 16.91 8.90 -41.86
N LEU A 65 15.91 9.77 -41.84
CA LEU A 65 15.11 10.15 -43.00
C LEU A 65 16.03 10.77 -44.07
N LEU A 66 16.29 10.04 -45.15
CA LEU A 66 16.81 10.59 -46.39
C LEU A 66 15.71 10.54 -47.45
N ALA A 67 14.90 11.61 -47.46
CA ALA A 67 14.17 12.00 -48.64
C ALA A 67 15.18 12.48 -49.69
N SER A 68 15.28 11.78 -50.83
CA SER A 68 15.84 12.39 -52.03
C SER A 68 15.14 11.89 -53.30
N THR A 69 14.46 12.85 -53.92
CA THR A 69 14.23 13.02 -55.37
C THR A 69 13.70 11.83 -56.18
N ILE A 70 12.38 11.79 -56.38
CA ILE A 70 11.79 11.24 -57.61
C ILE A 70 11.54 12.40 -58.57
N SER A 71 12.28 12.36 -59.67
CA SER A 71 12.16 13.19 -60.86
C SER A 71 10.77 13.10 -61.51
N ASN A 72 10.27 14.26 -61.94
CA ASN A 72 9.06 14.50 -62.72
C ASN A 72 8.94 13.57 -63.94
N SER A 73 8.18 12.47 -63.81
CA SER A 73 7.65 11.76 -64.97
C SER A 73 6.20 11.37 -64.75
N LEU A 74 5.43 11.34 -65.84
CA LEU A 74 4.00 11.00 -65.89
C LEU A 74 3.67 9.58 -65.37
N LEU A 75 4.68 8.80 -64.99
CA LEU A 75 4.56 7.47 -64.37
C LEU A 75 4.45 7.52 -62.83
N GLY A 76 4.93 8.58 -62.18
CA GLY A 76 4.85 8.75 -60.72
C GLY A 76 3.45 9.06 -60.18
N LYS A 77 2.57 9.64 -61.01
CA LYS A 77 1.17 9.91 -60.63
C LYS A 77 0.24 8.69 -60.74
N ARG A 78 0.65 7.62 -61.42
CA ARG A 78 -0.12 6.37 -61.49
C ARG A 78 0.25 5.34 -60.42
N LEU A 79 1.44 5.40 -59.83
CA LEU A 79 1.81 4.53 -58.69
C LEU A 79 1.24 5.00 -57.35
N ASN A 80 1.06 6.31 -57.14
CA ASN A 80 0.48 6.81 -55.87
C ASN A 80 -1.01 6.46 -55.71
N ASN A 81 -1.77 6.34 -56.81
CA ASN A 81 -3.17 5.94 -56.75
C ASN A 81 -3.39 4.41 -56.64
N ILE A 82 -2.33 3.61 -56.85
CA ILE A 82 -2.38 2.15 -56.62
C ILE A 82 -1.89 1.81 -55.20
N LEU A 83 -0.88 2.52 -54.67
CA LEU A 83 -0.42 2.30 -53.29
C LEU A 83 -1.42 2.79 -52.23
N THR A 84 -2.19 3.86 -52.50
CA THR A 84 -3.21 4.37 -51.58
C THR A 84 -4.52 3.55 -51.62
N ALA A 85 -4.67 2.62 -52.57
CA ALA A 85 -5.82 1.71 -52.65
C ALA A 85 -5.55 0.33 -52.02
N TYR A 86 -4.28 -0.02 -51.74
CA TYR A 86 -3.89 -1.29 -51.13
C TYR A 86 -3.63 -1.20 -49.61
N THR A 87 -3.46 -0.02 -49.04
CA THR A 87 -3.39 0.17 -47.57
C THR A 87 -4.76 0.34 -46.91
N SER A 88 -5.85 0.47 -47.68
CA SER A 88 -7.21 0.64 -47.13
C SER A 88 -8.13 -0.57 -47.33
N ARG A 89 -7.59 -1.73 -47.75
CA ARG A 89 -8.36 -2.98 -47.92
C ARG A 89 -7.69 -4.25 -47.35
N CYS A 90 -6.66 -4.09 -46.52
CA CYS A 90 -6.17 -5.14 -45.62
C CYS A 90 -6.56 -4.87 -44.15
N ILE A 91 -7.59 -4.04 -43.95
CA ILE A 91 -8.40 -4.00 -42.75
C ILE A 91 -9.65 -4.80 -43.14
N ILE A 92 -10.08 -5.75 -42.31
CA ILE A 92 -11.14 -6.74 -42.59
C ILE A 92 -10.65 -8.03 -43.27
N CYS A 93 -9.68 -8.71 -42.66
CA CYS A 93 -9.70 -10.18 -42.61
C CYS A 93 -8.91 -10.62 -41.37
N GLY A 94 -9.63 -11.20 -40.42
CA GLY A 94 -9.17 -11.43 -39.06
C GLY A 94 -7.96 -12.34 -38.96
N LEU A 95 -6.82 -11.73 -38.63
CA LEU A 95 -5.83 -12.30 -37.73
C LEU A 95 -5.66 -11.28 -36.60
N HIS A 96 -6.71 -11.16 -35.76
CA HIS A 96 -6.47 -10.89 -34.35
C HIS A 96 -5.66 -12.07 -33.83
N TYR A 97 -4.33 -12.00 -33.99
CA TYR A 97 -3.48 -12.61 -32.98
C TYR A 97 -3.80 -11.83 -31.71
N ASN A 98 -4.72 -12.40 -30.93
CA ASN A 98 -4.84 -12.11 -29.52
C ASN A 98 -3.49 -12.51 -28.92
N LEU A 99 -2.51 -11.62 -29.02
CA LEU A 99 -1.46 -11.47 -28.03
C LEU A 99 -2.13 -10.90 -26.77
N THR A 100 -3.10 -11.63 -26.23
CA THR A 100 -3.22 -11.75 -24.79
C THR A 100 -1.98 -12.52 -24.37
N ALA A 101 -0.83 -11.84 -24.34
CA ALA A 101 0.12 -12.11 -23.29
C ALA A 101 -0.71 -11.93 -22.04
N LYS A 102 -1.21 -13.04 -21.47
CA LYS A 102 -1.63 -13.03 -20.08
C LYS A 102 -0.37 -12.61 -19.36
N THR A 103 -0.24 -11.32 -19.05
CA THR A 103 0.78 -10.81 -18.16
C THR A 103 0.59 -11.63 -16.90
N LYS A 104 1.42 -12.64 -16.72
CA LYS A 104 1.39 -13.45 -15.52
C LYS A 104 1.78 -12.46 -14.44
N CYS A 105 0.84 -12.06 -13.58
CA CYS A 105 1.16 -11.23 -12.43
C CYS A 105 2.23 -11.97 -11.64
N ILE A 106 3.46 -11.49 -11.71
CA ILE A 106 4.55 -12.01 -10.89
C ILE A 106 4.33 -11.39 -9.53
N ARG A 107 4.22 -12.23 -8.51
CA ARG A 107 4.12 -11.79 -7.13
C ARG A 107 5.51 -11.90 -6.52
N TYR A 108 5.91 -10.83 -5.85
CA TYR A 108 7.14 -10.80 -5.08
C TYR A 108 6.77 -10.51 -3.63
N THR A 109 7.43 -11.19 -2.70
CA THR A 109 7.30 -10.93 -1.26
C THR A 109 8.57 -10.27 -0.74
N PHE A 110 8.40 -9.24 0.07
CA PHE A 110 9.49 -8.44 0.62
C PHE A 110 9.42 -8.41 2.12
N VAL A 111 10.59 -8.35 2.76
CA VAL A 111 10.70 -7.85 4.13
C VAL A 111 10.85 -6.34 4.03
N ASN A 112 9.90 -5.59 4.60
CA ASN A 112 10.06 -4.15 4.80
C ASN A 112 10.77 -3.92 6.14
N LEU A 113 11.89 -3.19 6.12
CA LEU A 113 12.62 -2.79 7.31
C LEU A 113 12.39 -1.31 7.59
N SER A 114 11.40 -1.03 8.43
CA SER A 114 11.04 0.30 8.92
C SER A 114 11.47 0.48 10.38
N PRO A 115 11.92 1.67 10.82
CA PRO A 115 12.27 1.94 12.22
C PRO A 115 11.06 1.92 13.19
N GLY A 116 9.85 1.67 12.68
CA GLY A 116 8.59 1.84 13.42
C GLY A 116 8.19 3.30 13.38
N SER A 117 7.06 3.59 12.73
CA SER A 117 6.64 4.94 12.36
C SER A 117 5.73 5.64 13.37
N ASP A 118 5.68 5.19 14.63
CA ASP A 118 4.73 5.78 15.58
C ASP A 118 5.32 7.04 16.25
N PRO A 119 4.80 8.26 15.96
CA PRO A 119 5.22 9.49 16.63
C PRO A 119 4.69 9.57 18.08
N PHE A 120 3.78 8.67 18.48
CA PHE A 120 3.02 8.70 19.72
C PHE A 120 3.26 7.48 20.63
N VAL A 121 3.97 6.44 20.18
CA VAL A 121 4.44 5.35 21.05
C VAL A 121 5.66 5.80 21.86
N SER A 122 5.66 5.37 23.12
CA SER A 122 6.47 5.81 24.25
C SER A 122 7.97 6.03 23.98
N GLN A 123 8.57 6.91 24.79
CA GLN A 123 9.98 7.35 24.74
C GLN A 123 11.04 6.23 24.80
N GLU A 124 10.65 4.96 24.99
CA GLU A 124 11.55 3.80 24.93
C GLU A 124 11.85 3.34 23.48
N TRP A 125 11.07 3.77 22.48
CA TRP A 125 11.28 3.47 21.06
C TRP A 125 12.17 4.49 20.32
N ASN A 126 12.69 5.52 21.00
CA ASN A 126 13.61 6.49 20.37
C ASN A 126 14.97 5.90 19.94
N GLY A 127 15.27 4.63 20.28
CA GLY A 127 16.50 3.94 19.89
C GLY A 127 16.56 3.50 18.42
N THR A 128 15.41 3.22 17.78
CA THR A 128 15.39 2.60 16.43
C THR A 128 15.92 3.51 15.33
N ARG A 129 15.73 4.82 15.45
CA ARG A 129 16.25 5.82 14.49
C ARG A 129 17.78 5.83 14.43
N TYR A 130 18.45 5.56 15.55
CA TYR A 130 19.91 5.51 15.63
C TYR A 130 20.48 4.16 15.19
N HIS A 131 19.69 3.09 15.17
CA HIS A 131 20.18 1.77 14.77
C HIS A 131 20.62 1.73 13.31
N PHE A 132 19.89 2.41 12.40
CA PHE A 132 20.34 2.54 11.01
C PHE A 132 21.65 3.32 10.91
N VAL A 133 21.77 4.44 11.63
CA VAL A 133 22.98 5.28 11.67
C VAL A 133 24.19 4.45 12.13
N GLU A 134 24.07 3.79 13.28
CA GLU A 134 25.15 2.99 13.85
C GLU A 134 25.52 1.78 13.00
N MET A 135 24.52 1.07 12.47
CA MET A 135 24.74 -0.10 11.63
C MET A 135 25.38 0.28 10.29
N ALA A 136 24.90 1.36 9.67
CA ALA A 136 25.41 1.82 8.39
C ALA A 136 26.82 2.43 8.50
N ALA A 137 27.19 3.05 9.63
CA ALA A 137 28.51 3.68 9.79
C ALA A 137 29.67 2.66 9.89
N ASP A 138 29.46 1.53 10.57
CA ASP A 138 30.51 0.56 10.89
C ASP A 138 30.59 -0.58 9.84
N PRO A 139 31.74 -0.82 9.18
CA PRO A 139 31.90 -1.89 8.21
C PRO A 139 31.58 -3.30 8.72
N GLU A 140 31.93 -3.62 9.97
CA GLU A 140 31.66 -4.94 10.56
C GLU A 140 30.17 -5.10 10.86
N LYS A 141 29.52 -4.03 11.34
CA LYS A 141 28.06 -4.05 11.56
C LYS A 141 27.28 -4.13 10.24
N ARG A 142 27.71 -3.42 9.19
CA ARG A 142 27.13 -3.57 7.84
C ARG A 142 27.22 -5.01 7.35
N GLN A 143 28.39 -5.65 7.51
CA GLN A 143 28.57 -7.04 7.10
C GLN A 143 27.63 -7.98 7.88
N THR A 144 27.58 -7.82 9.20
CA THR A 144 26.70 -8.61 10.08
C THR A 144 25.23 -8.44 9.68
N PHE A 145 24.80 -7.20 9.42
CA PHE A 145 23.45 -6.91 8.96
C PHE A 145 23.14 -7.58 7.63
N VAL A 146 24.02 -7.43 6.63
CA VAL A 146 23.86 -8.04 5.30
C VAL A 146 23.72 -9.56 5.39
N ASP A 147 24.56 -10.21 6.21
CA ASP A 147 24.49 -11.66 6.41
C ASP A 147 23.18 -12.07 7.10
N SER A 148 22.73 -11.31 8.10
CA SER A 148 21.46 -11.58 8.80
C SER A 148 20.23 -11.40 7.89
N VAL A 149 20.25 -10.41 6.99
CA VAL A 149 19.21 -10.21 5.98
C VAL A 149 19.17 -11.41 5.03
N CYS A 150 20.32 -11.85 4.53
CA CYS A 150 20.39 -13.01 3.64
C CYS A 150 19.80 -14.27 4.30
N GLU A 151 20.17 -14.52 5.56
CA GLU A 151 19.62 -15.63 6.35
C GLU A 151 18.10 -15.52 6.53
N LEU A 152 17.59 -14.33 6.85
CA LEU A 152 16.15 -14.06 6.98
C LEU A 152 15.40 -14.34 5.67
N LEU A 153 15.90 -13.82 4.55
CA LEU A 153 15.27 -13.99 3.23
C LEU A 153 15.25 -15.46 2.79
N GLU A 154 16.31 -16.21 3.10
CA GLU A 154 16.38 -17.65 2.81
C GLU A 154 15.44 -18.46 3.72
N ARG A 155 15.48 -18.18 5.03
CA ARG A 155 14.71 -18.91 6.04
C ARG A 155 13.21 -18.84 5.77
N TYR A 156 12.72 -17.66 5.42
CA TYR A 156 11.29 -17.40 5.22
C TYR A 156 10.87 -17.35 3.74
N GLY A 157 11.82 -17.56 2.81
CA GLY A 157 11.52 -17.64 1.38
C GLY A 157 11.08 -16.31 0.74
N PHE A 158 11.51 -15.17 1.26
CA PHE A 158 11.21 -13.85 0.69
C PHE A 158 12.00 -13.60 -0.61
N ASP A 159 11.41 -12.89 -1.56
CA ASP A 159 12.02 -12.54 -2.85
C ASP A 159 13.01 -11.38 -2.74
N GLY A 160 12.90 -10.56 -1.70
CA GLY A 160 13.74 -9.37 -1.56
C GLY A 160 13.57 -8.61 -0.26
N LEU A 161 14.27 -7.49 -0.20
CA LEU A 161 14.26 -6.54 0.91
C LEU A 161 13.77 -5.18 0.41
N ASP A 162 12.86 -4.56 1.16
CA ASP A 162 12.48 -3.17 1.02
C ASP A 162 13.06 -2.35 2.18
N PHE A 163 13.90 -1.37 1.87
CA PHE A 163 14.64 -0.57 2.84
C PHE A 163 13.89 0.74 3.15
N ASP A 164 13.38 0.89 4.37
CA ASP A 164 12.61 2.05 4.80
C ASP A 164 13.34 2.80 5.94
N TRP A 165 14.51 3.36 5.63
CA TRP A 165 15.21 4.24 6.56
C TRP A 165 14.67 5.66 6.41
N GLU A 166 14.03 6.15 7.47
CA GLU A 166 13.48 7.51 7.55
C GLU A 166 14.28 8.47 8.45
N TYR A 167 15.19 9.30 7.94
CA TYR A 167 15.82 9.25 6.62
C TYR A 167 17.33 9.35 6.80
N PRO A 168 18.18 8.81 5.89
CA PRO A 168 19.63 8.98 5.96
C PRO A 168 20.00 10.46 6.14
N GLY A 169 20.74 10.78 7.19
CA GLY A 169 21.16 12.15 7.49
C GLY A 169 20.11 13.04 8.15
N ALA A 170 18.85 12.62 8.24
CA ALA A 170 17.76 13.35 8.91
C ALA A 170 17.27 12.61 10.16
N ARG A 171 16.39 13.25 10.95
CA ARG A 171 15.72 12.64 12.13
C ARG A 171 16.67 11.98 13.15
N GLY A 172 17.86 12.55 13.35
CA GLY A 172 18.91 12.01 14.25
C GLY A 172 20.09 11.38 13.51
N GLY A 173 20.06 11.35 12.17
CA GLY A 173 21.19 10.98 11.32
C GLY A 173 22.25 12.08 11.14
N ASN A 174 23.38 11.68 10.57
CA ASN A 174 24.57 12.51 10.34
C ASN A 174 24.81 12.70 8.83
N SER A 175 25.60 13.70 8.44
CA SER A 175 25.94 13.96 7.02
C SER A 175 26.57 12.76 6.31
N GLU A 176 27.29 11.92 7.04
CA GLU A 176 27.97 10.73 6.54
C GLU A 176 27.01 9.59 6.21
N ASP A 177 25.78 9.63 6.70
CA ASP A 177 24.76 8.60 6.45
C ASP A 177 24.44 8.48 4.97
N HIS A 178 24.52 9.59 4.23
CA HIS A 178 24.38 9.61 2.78
C HIS A 178 25.33 8.59 2.11
N ASP A 179 26.63 8.67 2.41
CA ASP A 179 27.64 7.78 1.82
C ASP A 179 27.58 6.37 2.44
N ASN A 180 27.26 6.28 3.72
CA ASN A 180 27.17 5.01 4.43
C ASN A 180 25.99 4.17 3.95
N PHE A 181 24.88 4.81 3.59
CA PHE A 181 23.74 4.14 2.99
C PHE A 181 24.12 3.52 1.65
N ILE A 182 24.84 4.24 0.78
CA ILE A 182 25.30 3.67 -0.50
C ILE A 182 26.27 2.50 -0.30
N LYS A 183 27.21 2.58 0.65
CA LYS A 183 28.10 1.46 0.97
C LYS A 183 27.32 0.22 1.42
N LEU A 184 26.27 0.40 2.22
CA LEU A 184 25.40 -0.69 2.64
C LEU A 184 24.64 -1.29 1.46
N LEU A 185 24.08 -0.46 0.58
CA LEU A 185 23.37 -0.92 -0.62
C LEU A 185 24.29 -1.67 -1.60
N ASP A 186 25.52 -1.19 -1.81
CA ASP A 186 26.52 -1.88 -2.64
C ASP A 186 26.81 -3.29 -2.06
N MET A 187 26.88 -3.45 -0.73
CA MET A 187 27.08 -4.74 -0.07
C MET A 187 25.87 -5.68 -0.24
N LEU A 188 24.65 -5.16 -0.03
CA LEU A 188 23.40 -5.92 -0.24
C LEU A 188 23.29 -6.39 -1.69
N ARG A 189 23.46 -5.48 -2.66
CA ARG A 189 23.39 -5.78 -4.09
C ARG A 189 24.36 -6.88 -4.49
N ALA A 190 25.62 -6.78 -4.05
CA ALA A 190 26.65 -7.76 -4.33
C ALA A 190 26.33 -9.17 -3.80
N ARG A 191 25.56 -9.27 -2.70
CA ARG A 191 25.07 -10.56 -2.17
C ARG A 191 23.82 -11.02 -2.89
N PHE A 192 22.88 -10.12 -3.15
CA PHE A 192 21.60 -10.42 -3.79
C PHE A 192 21.77 -10.92 -5.24
N ASP A 193 22.81 -10.45 -5.95
CA ASP A 193 23.16 -10.91 -7.29
C ASP A 193 23.70 -12.34 -7.36
N GLN A 194 24.07 -12.93 -6.21
CA GLN A 194 24.57 -14.31 -6.15
C GLN A 194 23.42 -15.34 -6.12
N TYR A 195 22.19 -14.90 -5.87
CA TYR A 195 21.01 -15.76 -5.85
C TYR A 195 20.51 -16.08 -7.27
N GLN A 196 19.80 -17.20 -7.41
CA GLN A 196 19.14 -17.57 -8.65
C GLN A 196 17.66 -17.93 -8.41
N PRO A 197 16.70 -17.07 -8.80
CA PRO A 197 16.90 -15.73 -9.37
C PRO A 197 17.54 -14.75 -8.36
N PRO A 198 18.16 -13.65 -8.83
CA PRO A 198 18.66 -12.59 -7.95
C PRO A 198 17.55 -12.08 -7.02
N LYS A 199 17.91 -11.77 -5.77
CA LYS A 199 16.98 -11.15 -4.83
C LYS A 199 16.73 -9.69 -5.22
N ILE A 200 15.53 -9.20 -4.94
CA ILE A 200 15.11 -7.84 -5.27
C ILE A 200 15.47 -6.90 -4.11
N LEU A 201 15.93 -5.69 -4.43
CA LEU A 201 16.20 -4.64 -3.46
C LEU A 201 15.39 -3.39 -3.82
N THR A 202 14.51 -2.97 -2.92
CA THR A 202 13.72 -1.74 -3.07
C THR A 202 13.96 -0.80 -1.89
N GLY A 203 13.47 0.43 -1.99
CA GLY A 203 13.50 1.35 -0.86
C GLY A 203 12.32 2.30 -0.85
N ALA A 204 11.80 2.57 0.33
CA ALA A 204 10.81 3.62 0.59
C ALA A 204 11.53 4.95 0.74
N LEU A 205 11.27 5.88 -0.18
CA LEU A 205 11.98 7.15 -0.28
C LEU A 205 11.08 8.33 0.07
N ALA A 206 11.67 9.34 0.71
CA ALA A 206 10.99 10.55 1.15
C ALA A 206 10.32 11.33 0.00
N ALA A 207 9.22 12.02 0.29
CA ALA A 207 8.61 12.96 -0.65
C ALA A 207 9.10 14.40 -0.52
N GLY A 208 9.42 14.84 0.71
CA GLY A 208 9.84 16.22 0.95
C GLY A 208 11.21 16.53 0.35
N ARG A 209 11.30 17.54 -0.52
CA ARG A 209 12.55 17.97 -1.19
C ARG A 209 13.76 18.06 -0.27
N GLN A 210 13.59 18.62 0.93
CA GLN A 210 14.69 18.79 1.89
C GLN A 210 15.30 17.44 2.30
N ASN A 211 14.46 16.43 2.55
CA ASN A 211 14.93 15.08 2.87
C ASN A 211 15.54 14.42 1.63
N ILE A 212 14.95 14.62 0.44
CA ILE A 212 15.51 14.08 -0.81
C ILE A 212 16.94 14.57 -1.04
N ASP A 213 17.15 15.89 -0.97
CA ASP A 213 18.43 16.55 -1.23
C ASP A 213 19.51 16.15 -0.20
N GLN A 214 19.08 15.80 1.01
CA GLN A 214 19.96 15.43 2.11
C GLN A 214 20.30 13.93 2.14
N SER A 215 19.36 13.07 1.74
CA SER A 215 19.43 11.63 2.02
C SER A 215 19.91 10.78 0.86
N TYR A 216 19.75 11.22 -0.38
CA TYR A 216 19.79 10.30 -1.53
C TYR A 216 20.80 10.69 -2.61
N ASP A 217 21.70 9.73 -2.93
CA ASP A 217 22.56 9.75 -4.12
C ASP A 217 21.82 9.07 -5.29
N PRO A 218 21.35 9.83 -6.31
CA PRO A 218 20.61 9.25 -7.43
C PRO A 218 21.39 8.18 -8.21
N GLU A 219 22.71 8.32 -8.34
CA GLU A 219 23.53 7.35 -9.06
C GLU A 219 23.72 6.07 -8.23
N GLY A 220 24.05 6.23 -6.95
CA GLY A 220 24.19 5.14 -5.99
C GLY A 220 22.91 4.32 -5.80
N LEU A 221 21.76 4.99 -5.70
CA LEU A 221 20.46 4.32 -5.57
C LEU A 221 20.09 3.55 -6.85
N GLN A 222 20.22 4.16 -8.02
CA GLN A 222 19.88 3.50 -9.30
C GLN A 222 20.76 2.31 -9.65
N ARG A 223 22.03 2.33 -9.21
CA ARG A 223 22.94 1.20 -9.37
C ARG A 223 22.51 -0.03 -8.56
N ASN A 224 21.93 0.18 -7.38
CA ASN A 224 21.70 -0.90 -6.41
C ASN A 224 20.23 -1.35 -6.29
N MET A 225 19.28 -0.43 -6.38
CA MET A 225 17.86 -0.74 -6.17
C MET A 225 17.16 -1.08 -7.48
N ASP A 226 16.24 -2.04 -7.42
CA ASP A 226 15.38 -2.46 -8.52
C ASP A 226 14.18 -1.52 -8.69
N LEU A 227 13.56 -1.09 -7.59
CA LEU A 227 12.44 -0.14 -7.57
C LEU A 227 12.57 0.88 -6.41
N PHE A 228 12.00 2.06 -6.62
CA PHE A 228 11.90 3.14 -5.65
C PHE A 228 10.43 3.36 -5.28
N HIS A 229 10.07 3.09 -4.03
CA HIS A 229 8.74 3.35 -3.50
C HIS A 229 8.70 4.79 -2.97
N ILE A 230 8.25 5.75 -3.79
CA ILE A 230 8.23 7.17 -3.41
C ILE A 230 7.03 7.41 -2.50
N MET A 231 7.23 7.77 -1.24
CA MET A 231 6.18 7.96 -0.24
C MET A 231 5.45 9.30 -0.43
N ALA A 232 4.75 9.43 -1.56
CA ALA A 232 4.06 10.65 -2.01
C ALA A 232 2.74 10.91 -1.25
N TYR A 233 2.83 10.95 0.07
CA TYR A 233 1.78 11.19 1.05
C TYR A 233 2.42 11.78 2.31
N ASP A 234 1.63 12.06 3.35
CA ASP A 234 2.08 12.72 4.59
C ASP A 234 2.68 14.10 4.37
N TYR A 235 2.23 14.80 3.33
CA TYR A 235 2.63 16.17 3.07
C TYR A 235 2.15 17.11 4.17
N HIS A 236 0.93 16.88 4.63
CA HIS A 236 0.27 17.64 5.68
C HIS A 236 -0.37 16.72 6.71
N GLY A 237 -0.44 17.19 7.95
CA GLY A 237 -1.01 16.44 9.06
C GLY A 237 -1.05 17.28 10.33
N ALA A 238 -1.57 16.72 11.42
CA ALA A 238 -1.70 17.42 12.70
C ALA A 238 -0.36 17.74 13.42
N PHE A 239 0.77 17.58 12.73
CA PHE A 239 2.04 18.22 13.06
C PHE A 239 2.06 19.71 12.64
N GLU A 240 1.10 20.14 11.82
CA GLU A 240 0.77 21.54 11.51
C GLU A 240 -0.47 22.00 12.28
N ASN A 241 -0.68 23.31 12.37
CA ASN A 241 -1.79 23.93 13.08
C ASN A 241 -2.94 24.41 12.19
N PHE A 242 -2.98 23.91 10.95
CA PHE A 242 -4.03 24.20 9.98
C PHE A 242 -4.38 22.94 9.20
N THR A 243 -5.60 22.87 8.68
CA THR A 243 -6.06 21.77 7.82
C THR A 243 -5.43 21.83 6.44
N HIS A 244 -5.02 20.69 5.91
CA HIS A 244 -4.60 20.53 4.51
C HIS A 244 -4.67 19.05 4.12
N HIS A 245 -4.54 18.73 2.84
CA HIS A 245 -4.73 17.38 2.32
C HIS A 245 -3.52 16.47 2.60
N ASN A 246 -3.76 15.18 2.88
CA ASN A 246 -2.69 14.19 3.12
C ASN A 246 -1.72 14.07 1.92
N ALA A 247 -2.29 13.94 0.73
CA ALA A 247 -1.59 13.70 -0.52
C ALA A 247 -2.15 14.53 -1.67
N PRO A 248 -2.07 15.87 -1.67
CA PRO A 248 -2.63 16.66 -2.76
C PRO A 248 -1.88 16.36 -4.06
N LEU A 249 -2.62 16.07 -5.15
CA LEU A 249 -2.03 15.75 -6.46
C LEU A 249 -1.25 16.95 -7.00
N CYS A 250 -1.82 18.14 -6.82
CA CYS A 250 -1.33 19.42 -7.31
C CYS A 250 -1.14 20.40 -6.17
N GLN A 251 -0.36 21.46 -6.41
CA GLN A 251 -0.23 22.58 -5.48
C GLN A 251 -1.60 23.25 -5.25
N TYR A 252 -1.94 23.53 -3.99
CA TYR A 252 -3.12 24.33 -3.66
C TYR A 252 -2.82 25.83 -3.87
N PRO A 253 -3.75 26.65 -4.42
CA PRO A 253 -3.44 28.02 -4.84
C PRO A 253 -2.92 28.96 -3.74
N LEU A 254 -3.24 28.67 -2.47
CA LEU A 254 -2.80 29.43 -1.31
C LEU A 254 -1.52 28.88 -0.65
N ASP A 255 -0.92 27.83 -1.23
CA ASP A 255 0.35 27.31 -0.74
C ASP A 255 1.47 28.33 -0.96
N GLU A 256 2.22 28.61 0.11
CA GLU A 256 3.37 29.52 0.10
C GLU A 256 4.63 28.82 0.62
N GLY A 257 5.80 29.35 0.24
CA GLY A 257 7.09 28.84 0.70
C GLY A 257 7.30 27.36 0.37
N ASN A 258 7.65 26.55 1.36
CA ASN A 258 7.90 25.12 1.16
C ASN A 258 6.64 24.33 0.81
N MET A 259 5.44 24.81 1.18
CA MET A 259 4.17 24.11 0.87
C MET A 259 3.94 24.00 -0.65
N THR A 260 4.53 24.92 -1.43
CA THR A 260 4.48 24.87 -2.90
C THR A 260 5.10 23.58 -3.49
N TRP A 261 5.91 22.86 -2.71
CA TRP A 261 6.53 21.59 -3.09
C TRP A 261 5.80 20.37 -2.53
N PHE A 262 4.84 20.56 -1.63
CA PHE A 262 4.19 19.52 -0.86
C PHE A 262 2.98 18.94 -1.59
N ASN A 263 3.22 18.46 -2.81
CA ASN A 263 2.23 17.80 -3.64
C ASN A 263 2.87 16.67 -4.47
N VAL A 264 2.05 15.70 -4.87
CA VAL A 264 2.47 14.48 -5.57
C VAL A 264 3.16 14.81 -6.90
N GLU A 265 2.60 15.71 -7.70
CA GLU A 265 3.16 16.07 -9.01
C GLU A 265 4.57 16.66 -8.87
N TYR A 266 4.76 17.61 -7.97
CA TYR A 266 6.06 18.23 -7.72
C TYR A 266 7.10 17.19 -7.31
N THR A 267 6.79 16.34 -6.33
CA THR A 267 7.71 15.31 -5.83
C THR A 267 8.16 14.38 -6.94
N ILE A 268 7.23 13.85 -7.74
CA ILE A 268 7.55 12.93 -8.84
C ILE A 268 8.39 13.63 -9.90
N LYS A 269 8.00 14.84 -10.32
CA LYS A 269 8.79 15.63 -11.29
C LYS A 269 10.18 15.98 -10.73
N TYR A 270 10.31 16.17 -9.42
CA TYR A 270 11.58 16.45 -8.78
C TYR A 270 12.53 15.24 -8.86
N TYR A 271 12.08 14.03 -8.52
CA TYR A 271 12.85 12.80 -8.71
C TYR A 271 13.29 12.60 -10.17
N LEU A 272 12.36 12.81 -11.12
CA LEU A 272 12.69 12.75 -12.54
C LEU A 272 13.76 13.78 -12.94
N SER A 273 13.70 14.99 -12.38
CA SER A 273 14.69 16.05 -12.64
C SER A 273 16.08 15.73 -12.07
N LEU A 274 16.15 14.91 -11.02
CA LEU A 274 17.40 14.39 -10.44
C LEU A 274 17.98 13.22 -11.25
N GLY A 275 17.28 12.76 -12.29
CA GLY A 275 17.75 11.71 -13.20
C GLY A 275 17.39 10.28 -12.76
N PHE A 276 16.39 10.11 -11.89
CA PHE A 276 15.83 8.79 -11.60
C PHE A 276 15.08 8.24 -12.82
N ALA A 277 15.34 6.97 -13.14
CA ALA A 277 14.69 6.28 -14.24
C ALA A 277 13.20 6.06 -13.92
N PRO A 278 12.26 6.57 -14.74
CA PRO A 278 10.83 6.49 -14.46
C PRO A 278 10.37 5.04 -14.28
N GLU A 279 10.88 4.10 -15.08
CA GLU A 279 10.53 2.68 -15.01
C GLU A 279 10.93 2.00 -13.69
N LYS A 280 11.81 2.62 -12.89
CA LYS A 280 12.15 2.16 -11.54
C LYS A 280 11.33 2.83 -10.44
N MET A 281 10.57 3.88 -10.74
CA MET A 281 9.81 4.64 -9.74
C MET A 281 8.40 4.06 -9.60
N ALA A 282 7.98 3.85 -8.35
CA ALA A 282 6.61 3.54 -7.99
C ALA A 282 6.08 4.66 -7.08
N MET A 283 5.05 5.36 -7.54
CA MET A 283 4.46 6.48 -6.81
C MET A 283 3.55 5.96 -5.69
N GLY A 284 3.79 6.39 -4.46
CA GLY A 284 3.01 6.04 -3.28
C GLY A 284 1.59 6.62 -3.33
N ILE A 285 0.63 5.82 -2.89
CA ILE A 285 -0.78 6.16 -2.75
C ILE A 285 -1.21 5.77 -1.34
N PRO A 286 -1.75 6.71 -0.55
CA PRO A 286 -2.27 6.39 0.77
C PRO A 286 -3.69 5.83 0.69
N THR A 287 -3.99 4.81 1.50
CA THR A 287 -5.36 4.33 1.76
C THR A 287 -5.83 4.77 3.15
N TYR A 288 -5.37 5.93 3.59
CA TYR A 288 -5.72 6.58 4.85
C TYR A 288 -5.76 8.10 4.66
N GLY A 289 -6.48 8.77 5.55
CA GLY A 289 -6.54 10.24 5.64
C GLY A 289 -5.71 10.78 6.80
N ARG A 290 -5.25 12.03 6.66
CA ARG A 290 -4.68 12.82 7.75
C ARG A 290 -5.77 13.72 8.32
N CYS A 291 -5.86 13.77 9.64
CA CYS A 291 -7.04 14.28 10.33
C CYS A 291 -6.71 15.22 11.49
N TRP A 292 -7.57 16.21 11.68
CA TRP A 292 -7.46 17.25 12.70
C TRP A 292 -8.75 17.35 13.51
N THR A 293 -8.63 17.93 14.70
CA THR A 293 -9.77 18.55 15.40
C THR A 293 -9.78 20.04 15.09
N LEU A 294 -10.83 20.52 14.42
CA LEU A 294 -11.04 21.95 14.12
C LEU A 294 -11.17 22.76 15.41
N ASP A 295 -10.56 23.95 15.42
CA ASP A 295 -10.75 24.91 16.52
C ASP A 295 -12.17 25.51 16.49
N ASP A 296 -12.74 25.69 15.30
CA ASP A 296 -14.09 26.18 15.03
C ASP A 296 -14.73 25.36 13.89
N PRO A 297 -15.80 24.58 14.13
CA PRO A 297 -16.42 23.74 13.10
C PRO A 297 -17.08 24.54 11.95
N GLU A 298 -17.28 25.85 12.11
CA GLU A 298 -17.73 26.72 11.01
C GLU A 298 -16.56 27.18 10.12
N GLN A 299 -15.31 26.97 10.54
CA GLN A 299 -14.10 27.13 9.75
C GLN A 299 -13.58 25.74 9.36
N ASN A 300 -14.10 25.21 8.25
CA ASN A 300 -13.92 23.81 7.84
C ASN A 300 -13.34 23.66 6.43
N GLY A 301 -12.80 24.74 5.86
CA GLY A 301 -12.11 24.74 4.57
C GLY A 301 -10.66 24.27 4.68
N MET A 302 -9.95 24.35 3.55
CA MET A 302 -8.48 24.29 3.54
C MET A 302 -7.89 25.45 4.34
N LEU A 303 -6.75 25.20 4.98
CA LEU A 303 -6.02 26.15 5.84
C LEU A 303 -6.82 26.65 7.05
N ALA A 304 -7.86 25.93 7.46
CA ALA A 304 -8.64 26.28 8.64
C ALA A 304 -7.83 26.03 9.91
N PRO A 305 -7.93 26.90 10.95
CA PRO A 305 -7.22 26.70 12.21
C PRO A 305 -7.59 25.39 12.91
N ALA A 306 -6.58 24.55 13.16
CA ALA A 306 -6.76 23.27 13.82
C ALA A 306 -5.47 22.82 14.52
N ASN A 307 -5.42 22.95 15.84
CA ASN A 307 -4.16 22.78 16.60
C ASN A 307 -3.94 21.36 17.15
N LYS A 308 -4.80 20.39 16.83
CA LYS A 308 -4.78 19.06 17.44
C LYS A 308 -5.07 17.96 16.42
N PRO A 309 -4.46 16.77 16.57
CA PRO A 309 -4.90 15.59 15.85
C PRO A 309 -6.35 15.27 16.19
N SER A 310 -7.08 14.70 15.23
CA SER A 310 -8.36 14.05 15.56
C SER A 310 -8.13 12.87 16.50
N PRO A 311 -9.16 12.38 17.21
CA PRO A 311 -9.16 11.02 17.69
C PRO A 311 -8.86 10.04 16.55
N GLY A 312 -8.17 8.94 16.85
CA GLY A 312 -8.01 7.85 15.89
C GLY A 312 -9.33 7.18 15.58
N GLY A 313 -9.39 6.49 14.43
CA GLY A 313 -10.56 5.68 14.09
C GLY A 313 -10.74 4.48 15.05
N ASN A 314 -11.89 3.81 14.94
CA ASN A 314 -12.28 2.72 15.84
C ASN A 314 -11.37 1.48 15.74
N TYR A 315 -10.68 1.30 14.60
CA TYR A 315 -9.79 0.19 14.31
C TYR A 315 -8.33 0.65 14.31
N THR A 316 -7.98 1.72 13.60
CA THR A 316 -6.59 2.21 13.50
C THR A 316 -6.10 2.81 14.81
N MET A 317 -7.00 3.37 15.62
CA MET A 317 -6.72 3.95 16.95
C MET A 317 -5.53 4.94 16.98
N THR A 318 -5.18 5.53 15.83
CA THR A 318 -4.01 6.40 15.68
C THR A 318 -4.46 7.86 15.62
N PRO A 319 -4.17 8.70 16.63
CA PRO A 319 -4.57 10.10 16.59
C PRO A 319 -4.07 10.81 15.33
N GLY A 320 -4.98 11.49 14.63
CA GLY A 320 -4.71 12.25 13.41
C GLY A 320 -4.49 11.42 12.15
N SER A 321 -4.77 10.11 12.18
CA SER A 321 -4.78 9.24 11.00
C SER A 321 -5.98 8.30 11.06
N ILE A 322 -6.70 8.13 9.94
CA ILE A 322 -7.88 7.26 9.85
C ILE A 322 -7.80 6.47 8.55
N GLY A 323 -7.98 5.15 8.61
CA GLY A 323 -7.98 4.28 7.43
C GLY A 323 -9.18 4.53 6.51
N PHE A 324 -9.05 4.27 5.21
CA PHE A 324 -10.16 4.46 4.27
C PHE A 324 -11.39 3.61 4.63
N ASN A 325 -11.19 2.39 5.12
CA ASN A 325 -12.27 1.55 5.66
C ASN A 325 -13.08 2.26 6.76
N GLU A 326 -12.43 3.02 7.64
CA GLU A 326 -13.07 3.79 8.70
C GLU A 326 -13.74 5.06 8.16
N ILE A 327 -13.07 5.75 7.23
CA ILE A 327 -13.60 6.94 6.57
C ILE A 327 -14.89 6.59 5.82
N CYS A 328 -14.87 5.56 4.98
CA CYS A 328 -16.03 5.18 4.19
C CYS A 328 -17.16 4.63 5.06
N SER A 329 -16.86 3.87 6.12
CA SER A 329 -17.87 3.39 7.09
C SER A 329 -18.55 4.57 7.80
N ARG A 330 -17.76 5.60 8.15
CA ARG A 330 -18.28 6.84 8.71
C ARG A 330 -19.20 7.59 7.75
N MET A 331 -19.02 7.47 6.44
CA MET A 331 -19.88 8.13 5.44
C MET A 331 -21.13 7.32 5.06
N THR A 332 -21.07 6.00 5.19
CA THR A 332 -22.13 5.09 4.72
C THR A 332 -23.08 4.65 5.84
N THR A 333 -22.69 4.77 7.11
CA THR A 333 -23.57 4.39 8.22
C THR A 333 -24.65 5.46 8.47
N ASN A 334 -25.91 5.03 8.60
CA ASN A 334 -27.07 5.89 8.94
C ASN A 334 -26.91 6.70 10.25
N LYS A 335 -25.83 6.52 11.01
CA LYS A 335 -25.52 7.28 12.24
C LYS A 335 -25.01 8.69 11.96
N THR A 336 -24.45 8.94 10.78
CA THR A 336 -23.84 10.21 10.36
C THR A 336 -24.62 10.93 9.29
N GLU A 337 -25.82 10.44 8.94
CA GLU A 337 -26.70 11.05 7.94
C GLU A 337 -27.05 12.49 8.38
N GLY A 338 -26.34 13.47 7.78
CA GLY A 338 -26.45 14.89 8.07
C GLY A 338 -25.42 15.48 9.06
N ASP A 339 -24.50 14.70 9.62
CA ASP A 339 -23.44 15.20 10.52
C ASP A 339 -22.11 15.48 9.80
N CYS A 340 -21.70 14.56 8.93
CA CYS A 340 -20.48 14.68 8.14
C CYS A 340 -20.79 15.24 6.74
N THR A 341 -19.92 16.10 6.24
CA THR A 341 -19.99 16.67 4.89
C THR A 341 -18.70 16.35 4.16
N ILE A 342 -18.82 15.67 3.01
CA ILE A 342 -17.72 15.50 2.05
C ILE A 342 -17.69 16.75 1.17
N VAL A 343 -16.50 17.32 0.99
CA VAL A 343 -16.27 18.49 0.16
C VAL A 343 -15.30 18.13 -0.95
N HIS A 344 -15.70 18.47 -2.17
CA HIS A 344 -14.83 18.49 -3.35
C HIS A 344 -14.50 19.96 -3.63
N ASP A 345 -13.35 20.40 -3.14
CA ASP A 345 -12.84 21.74 -3.40
C ASP A 345 -12.44 21.85 -4.89
N PRO A 346 -12.87 22.88 -5.64
CA PRO A 346 -12.53 23.02 -7.06
C PRO A 346 -11.03 23.19 -7.32
N ASP A 347 -10.25 23.57 -6.32
CA ASP A 347 -8.80 23.74 -6.40
C ASP A 347 -8.03 22.47 -5.95
N LEU A 348 -8.74 21.39 -5.57
CA LEU A 348 -8.18 20.08 -5.25
C LEU A 348 -8.70 19.00 -6.20
N HIS A 349 -7.93 17.91 -6.33
CA HIS A 349 -8.35 16.72 -7.08
C HIS A 349 -8.84 15.59 -6.15
N GLU A 350 -8.77 15.83 -4.84
CA GLU A 350 -9.10 14.91 -3.77
C GLU A 350 -10.22 15.48 -2.88
N PRO A 351 -11.02 14.60 -2.26
CA PRO A 351 -11.97 15.03 -1.27
C PRO A 351 -11.30 15.36 0.08
N TYR A 352 -12.02 16.15 0.86
CA TYR A 352 -11.88 16.10 2.31
C TYR A 352 -13.26 15.97 2.93
N PHE A 353 -13.33 15.61 4.21
CA PHE A 353 -14.58 15.68 4.96
C PHE A 353 -14.41 16.42 6.27
N TYR A 354 -15.52 16.92 6.79
CA TYR A 354 -15.60 17.38 8.17
C TYR A 354 -16.92 16.95 8.81
N CYS A 355 -16.94 16.82 10.13
CA CYS A 355 -18.16 16.52 10.89
C CYS A 355 -18.33 17.50 12.05
N LYS A 356 -19.56 17.96 12.27
CA LYS A 356 -19.82 18.97 13.31
C LYS A 356 -19.89 18.36 14.71
N SER A 357 -20.27 17.10 14.84
CA SER A 357 -20.46 16.46 16.15
C SER A 357 -19.16 16.31 16.96
N ASP A 358 -18.05 16.04 16.30
CA ASP A 358 -16.73 15.82 16.91
C ASP A 358 -15.64 16.77 16.39
N ASN A 359 -16.05 17.80 15.64
CA ASN A 359 -15.17 18.80 15.04
C ASN A 359 -14.04 18.20 14.19
N ILE A 360 -14.23 17.00 13.64
CA ILE A 360 -13.19 16.37 12.83
C ILE A 360 -13.10 17.03 11.45
N TRP A 361 -11.89 17.15 10.93
CA TRP A 361 -11.60 17.44 9.53
C TRP A 361 -10.55 16.45 9.03
N CYS A 362 -10.72 15.88 7.85
CA CYS A 362 -9.82 14.88 7.28
C CYS A 362 -9.66 15.04 5.78
N GLY A 363 -8.43 15.19 5.30
CA GLY A 363 -8.07 15.10 3.89
C GLY A 363 -7.66 13.67 3.55
N TYR A 364 -8.30 13.07 2.55
CA TYR A 364 -8.15 11.65 2.23
C TYR A 364 -8.31 11.37 0.73
N ASP A 365 -7.83 10.20 0.31
CA ASP A 365 -7.99 9.70 -1.05
C ASP A 365 -9.24 8.81 -1.19
N ASP A 366 -10.00 9.03 -2.26
CA ASP A 366 -11.10 8.20 -2.75
C ASP A 366 -10.77 7.51 -4.09
N GLY A 367 -11.74 6.77 -4.64
CA GLY A 367 -11.53 6.05 -5.91
C GLY A 367 -11.16 6.96 -7.09
N ASP A 368 -11.76 8.16 -7.16
CA ASP A 368 -11.54 9.11 -8.25
C ASP A 368 -10.15 9.74 -8.18
N SER A 369 -9.76 10.24 -7.00
CA SER A 369 -8.43 10.81 -6.77
C SER A 369 -7.30 9.81 -6.99
N ILE A 370 -7.46 8.57 -6.52
CA ILE A 370 -6.51 7.49 -6.76
C ILE A 370 -6.39 7.13 -8.24
N TYR A 371 -7.51 7.11 -8.97
CA TYR A 371 -7.50 6.91 -10.41
C TYR A 371 -6.69 8.02 -11.10
N LEU A 372 -6.89 9.29 -10.73
CA LEU A 372 -6.14 10.43 -11.30
C LEU A 372 -4.64 10.35 -11.02
N LYS A 373 -4.27 9.98 -9.79
CA LYS A 373 -2.89 9.73 -9.36
C LYS A 373 -2.25 8.61 -10.17
N ALA A 374 -2.88 7.44 -10.20
CA ALA A 374 -2.37 6.30 -10.96
C ALA A 374 -2.28 6.59 -12.47
N LYS A 375 -3.20 7.40 -13.01
CA LYS A 375 -3.15 7.89 -14.38
C LYS A 375 -1.96 8.81 -14.65
N MET A 376 -1.65 9.72 -13.72
CA MET A 376 -0.43 10.52 -13.78
C MET A 376 0.82 9.64 -13.79
N ALA A 377 0.94 8.69 -12.86
CA ALA A 377 2.06 7.76 -12.81
C ALA A 377 2.21 6.99 -14.14
N ARG A 378 1.11 6.49 -14.69
CA ARG A 378 1.09 5.77 -15.97
C ARG A 378 1.58 6.63 -17.13
N ASN A 379 1.10 7.87 -17.22
CA ASN A 379 1.40 8.78 -18.33
C ASN A 379 2.81 9.39 -18.26
N LEU A 380 3.37 9.53 -17.05
CA LEU A 380 4.78 9.85 -16.85
C LEU A 380 5.72 8.66 -17.11
N GLY A 381 5.19 7.49 -17.44
CA GLY A 381 5.97 6.29 -17.73
C GLY A 381 6.58 5.65 -16.48
N LEU A 382 6.03 5.91 -15.30
CA LEU A 382 6.52 5.33 -14.07
C LEU A 382 6.37 3.80 -14.08
N GLY A 383 7.23 3.11 -13.33
CA GLY A 383 7.21 1.65 -13.19
C GLY A 383 5.96 1.11 -12.50
N GLY A 384 5.29 1.92 -11.68
CA GLY A 384 4.11 1.50 -10.95
C GLY A 384 3.55 2.55 -10.00
N VAL A 385 2.66 2.06 -9.14
CA VAL A 385 2.26 2.72 -7.89
C VAL A 385 2.54 1.77 -6.73
N MET A 386 2.87 2.34 -5.57
CA MET A 386 2.96 1.65 -4.29
C MET A 386 1.76 2.08 -3.44
N VAL A 387 1.21 1.19 -2.62
CA VAL A 387 0.04 1.52 -1.78
C VAL A 387 0.39 1.30 -0.32
N TRP A 388 0.16 2.33 0.49
CA TRP A 388 0.30 2.31 1.95
C TRP A 388 -1.07 2.56 2.61
N THR A 389 -1.75 1.57 3.17
CA THR A 389 -1.45 0.13 3.19
C THR A 389 -2.65 -0.72 2.74
N ILE A 390 -2.37 -1.98 2.41
CA ILE A 390 -3.42 -2.92 2.00
C ILE A 390 -4.52 -3.12 3.05
N ASP A 391 -4.19 -3.00 4.34
CA ASP A 391 -5.08 -3.22 5.49
C ASP A 391 -5.96 -2.02 5.86
N THR A 392 -5.69 -0.83 5.29
CA THR A 392 -6.50 0.38 5.52
C THR A 392 -7.46 0.70 4.37
N ASP A 393 -7.37 -0.01 3.24
CA ASP A 393 -8.41 -0.01 2.20
C ASP A 393 -9.69 -0.71 2.71
N ASP A 394 -10.82 -0.57 2.01
CA ASP A 394 -12.05 -1.33 2.29
C ASP A 394 -11.88 -2.79 1.83
N PHE A 395 -11.01 -3.54 2.53
CA PHE A 395 -10.66 -4.91 2.18
C PHE A 395 -11.82 -5.90 2.40
N LEU A 396 -12.80 -5.53 3.23
CA LEU A 396 -14.04 -6.29 3.44
C LEU A 396 -15.13 -5.97 2.41
N GLY A 397 -15.06 -4.80 1.77
CA GLY A 397 -16.04 -4.35 0.78
C GLY A 397 -17.37 -3.92 1.41
N GLU A 398 -17.33 -3.35 2.62
CA GLU A 398 -18.53 -2.95 3.36
C GLU A 398 -19.16 -1.65 2.85
N CYS A 399 -18.35 -0.78 2.25
CA CYS A 399 -18.78 0.56 1.82
C CYS A 399 -19.27 0.59 0.37
N TYR A 400 -18.65 -0.20 -0.50
CA TYR A 400 -18.86 -0.15 -1.96
C TYR A 400 -19.28 -1.49 -2.58
N ASP A 401 -19.63 -2.49 -1.77
CA ASP A 401 -19.85 -3.88 -2.21
C ASP A 401 -18.66 -4.44 -3.01
N GLU A 402 -17.45 -3.94 -2.71
CA GLU A 402 -16.23 -4.23 -3.45
C GLU A 402 -15.00 -4.27 -2.52
N THR A 403 -14.34 -5.42 -2.43
CA THR A 403 -13.07 -5.52 -1.68
C THR A 403 -11.95 -4.74 -2.35
N PHE A 404 -11.08 -4.11 -1.54
CA PHE A 404 -9.92 -3.37 -1.99
C PHE A 404 -10.27 -2.27 -3.02
N HIS A 405 -11.30 -1.49 -2.69
CA HIS A 405 -11.89 -0.48 -3.57
C HIS A 405 -10.83 0.48 -4.12
N LEU A 406 -9.99 1.06 -3.26
CA LEU A 406 -8.95 2.01 -3.67
C LEU A 406 -7.85 1.34 -4.50
N ILE A 407 -7.35 0.19 -4.07
CA ILE A 407 -6.30 -0.55 -4.80
C ILE A 407 -6.78 -1.00 -6.19
N LYS A 408 -8.07 -1.27 -6.37
CA LYS A 408 -8.64 -1.58 -7.68
C LYS A 408 -8.70 -0.35 -8.59
N HIS A 409 -9.11 0.80 -8.06
CA HIS A 409 -9.09 2.06 -8.82
C HIS A 409 -7.67 2.45 -9.24
N ALA A 410 -6.67 2.18 -8.39
CA ALA A 410 -5.26 2.36 -8.74
C ALA A 410 -4.78 1.49 -9.92
N LYS A 411 -5.46 0.36 -10.21
CA LYS A 411 -5.12 -0.56 -11.31
C LYS A 411 -5.76 -0.18 -12.64
N ASP A 412 -6.83 0.61 -12.64
CA ASP A 412 -7.62 0.87 -13.84
C ASP A 412 -6.88 1.68 -14.91
N PRO A 413 -6.15 2.77 -14.57
CA PRO A 413 -5.37 3.51 -15.57
C PRO A 413 -4.31 2.66 -16.29
N TRP A 414 -3.84 1.57 -15.69
CA TRP A 414 -2.84 0.68 -16.29
C TRP A 414 -3.39 -0.16 -17.45
N LYS A 415 -4.71 -0.20 -17.61
CA LYS A 415 -5.40 -0.85 -18.74
C LYS A 415 -5.59 0.10 -19.92
N GLU A 416 -5.38 1.40 -19.71
CA GLU A 416 -5.58 2.44 -20.71
C GLU A 416 -4.30 2.67 -21.54
N PRO A 417 -4.43 3.16 -22.79
CA PRO A 417 -3.28 3.64 -23.55
C PRO A 417 -2.64 4.85 -22.85
N ILE A 418 -1.32 5.00 -22.99
CA ILE A 418 -0.62 6.19 -22.53
C ILE A 418 -1.15 7.41 -23.29
N ASP A 419 -1.54 8.43 -22.55
CA ASP A 419 -1.88 9.74 -23.09
C ASP A 419 -0.67 10.66 -22.97
N SER A 420 -0.01 10.93 -24.11
CA SER A 420 1.20 11.75 -24.17
C SER A 420 0.93 13.24 -23.90
N ASP A 421 -0.32 13.68 -24.01
CA ASP A 421 -0.73 15.07 -23.84
C ASP A 421 -1.35 15.30 -22.45
N TYR A 422 -1.30 14.30 -21.56
CA TYR A 422 -1.88 14.38 -20.23
C TYR A 422 -1.10 15.34 -19.32
N GLU A 423 -1.79 16.38 -18.85
CA GLU A 423 -1.34 17.26 -17.79
C GLU A 423 -2.24 17.07 -16.56
N ALA A 424 -1.70 16.45 -15.50
CA ALA A 424 -2.44 16.17 -14.27
C ALA A 424 -2.94 17.45 -13.59
N CYS A 425 -2.13 18.52 -13.62
CA CYS A 425 -2.38 19.77 -12.92
C CYS A 425 -2.61 20.97 -13.86
N ALA A 426 -3.08 20.73 -15.10
CA ALA A 426 -3.43 21.82 -16.01
C ALA A 426 -4.59 22.66 -15.45
N PRO A 427 -4.53 24.00 -15.52
CA PRO A 427 -5.64 24.84 -15.12
C PRO A 427 -6.86 24.55 -16.00
N TYR A 428 -8.03 24.38 -15.38
CA TYR A 428 -9.29 24.15 -16.08
C TYR A 428 -9.54 25.23 -17.14
N SER A 429 -9.32 24.89 -18.42
CA SER A 429 -9.81 25.67 -19.53
C SER A 429 -11.15 25.08 -19.97
N PRO A 430 -12.29 25.79 -19.78
CA PRO A 430 -13.54 25.34 -20.35
C PRO A 430 -13.39 25.27 -21.87
N THR A 431 -13.29 24.06 -22.40
CA THR A 431 -13.26 23.86 -23.85
C THR A 431 -14.64 24.25 -24.37
N THR A 432 -14.71 25.40 -25.04
CA THR A 432 -15.90 25.86 -25.74
C THR A 432 -16.13 24.96 -26.93
N THR A 433 -16.80 23.83 -26.71
CA THR A 433 -17.37 23.04 -27.79
C THR A 433 -18.51 23.83 -28.39
N SER A 434 -18.19 24.62 -29.41
CA SER A 434 -19.13 25.25 -30.33
C SER A 434 -20.02 24.15 -30.96
N SER A 435 -21.13 23.83 -30.30
CA SER A 435 -22.23 23.10 -30.91
C SER A 435 -23.15 24.13 -31.57
N SER A 436 -23.08 24.17 -32.90
CA SER A 436 -24.01 24.95 -33.71
C SER A 436 -25.43 24.44 -33.50
N THR A 437 -26.28 25.25 -32.89
CA THR A 437 -27.73 25.09 -33.01
C THR A 437 -28.33 26.37 -33.57
N THR A 438 -29.03 26.19 -34.69
CA THR A 438 -29.79 27.20 -35.42
C THR A 438 -30.96 27.68 -34.53
N PRO A 439 -31.31 28.98 -34.53
CA PRO A 439 -32.24 29.54 -33.56
C PRO A 439 -33.70 29.21 -33.89
N SER A 440 -34.44 28.72 -32.90
CA SER A 440 -35.90 28.77 -32.90
C SER A 440 -36.36 30.02 -32.17
N GLU A 441 -37.05 30.85 -32.94
CA GLU A 441 -37.69 32.10 -32.61
C GLU A 441 -38.92 31.86 -31.72
N THR A 442 -38.94 32.40 -30.50
CA THR A 442 -40.19 32.76 -29.81
C THR A 442 -39.98 33.97 -28.91
N THR A 443 -40.95 34.87 -29.04
CA THR A 443 -41.06 36.29 -28.68
C THR A 443 -40.95 36.59 -27.17
N PRO A 444 -40.48 37.80 -26.77
CA PRO A 444 -40.20 38.15 -25.39
C PRO A 444 -41.44 38.71 -24.68
N SER A 445 -41.57 38.44 -23.37
CA SER A 445 -42.54 39.13 -22.52
C SER A 445 -41.81 40.08 -21.56
N GLU A 446 -42.24 41.33 -21.63
CA GLU A 446 -41.76 42.54 -20.97
C GLU A 446 -41.48 42.43 -19.47
N THR A 447 -40.35 43.04 -19.10
CA THR A 447 -40.09 43.64 -17.79
C THR A 447 -40.70 45.02 -17.71
N THR A 448 -41.23 45.41 -16.55
CA THR A 448 -41.27 46.82 -16.14
C THR A 448 -41.10 46.90 -14.62
N PRO A 449 -40.34 47.90 -14.10
CA PRO A 449 -39.79 47.90 -12.75
C PRO A 449 -40.68 48.68 -11.77
N SER A 450 -40.48 48.47 -10.47
CA SER A 450 -41.02 49.39 -9.46
C SER A 450 -39.94 49.78 -8.46
N ALA A 451 -40.02 51.04 -8.07
CA ALA A 451 -38.95 51.88 -7.58
C ALA A 451 -38.70 51.80 -6.07
N THR A 452 -37.46 52.10 -5.73
CA THR A 452 -36.90 52.62 -4.48
C THR A 452 -37.69 53.81 -3.92
N THR A 453 -37.72 54.03 -2.60
CA THR A 453 -36.97 55.07 -1.82
C THR A 453 -37.32 54.98 -0.29
N PRO A 454 -36.75 55.76 0.68
CA PRO A 454 -36.00 55.22 1.82
C PRO A 454 -36.47 55.72 3.22
N SER A 455 -35.82 55.28 4.30
CA SER A 455 -35.68 56.02 5.59
C SER A 455 -34.50 55.42 6.36
N GLU A 456 -33.34 56.08 6.44
CA GLU A 456 -32.89 57.07 7.46
C GLU A 456 -32.67 56.53 8.90
N THR A 457 -31.38 56.38 9.25
CA THR A 457 -30.61 56.85 10.44
C THR A 457 -31.29 56.84 11.82
N THR A 458 -30.65 56.45 12.94
CA THR A 458 -29.34 56.89 13.51
C THR A 458 -29.00 55.99 14.74
N PRO A 459 -27.75 56.03 15.29
CA PRO A 459 -27.15 55.00 16.15
C PRO A 459 -27.17 55.36 17.66
N SER A 460 -26.75 54.43 18.52
CA SER A 460 -26.28 54.78 19.87
C SER A 460 -25.20 53.83 20.42
N GLU A 461 -24.01 54.42 20.58
CA GLU A 461 -22.99 54.33 21.65
C GLU A 461 -22.71 53.05 22.46
N THR A 462 -21.43 52.65 22.31
CA THR A 462 -20.42 52.20 23.29
C THR A 462 -20.61 52.53 24.77
N THR A 463 -20.29 51.60 25.69
CA THR A 463 -19.04 51.60 26.52
C THR A 463 -18.93 50.33 27.43
N PRO A 464 -17.71 50.00 27.95
CA PRO A 464 -17.31 48.68 28.47
C PRO A 464 -17.16 48.61 30.01
N SER A 465 -17.03 47.39 30.57
CA SER A 465 -16.21 47.16 31.78
C SER A 465 -15.94 45.69 32.16
N ALA A 466 -14.65 45.38 32.22
CA ALA A 466 -13.86 44.72 33.28
C ALA A 466 -14.29 43.40 33.98
N THR A 467 -13.43 42.37 33.79
CA THR A 467 -12.67 41.54 34.77
C THR A 467 -13.20 41.41 36.21
N THR A 468 -13.37 40.23 36.84
CA THR A 468 -12.34 39.31 37.43
C THR A 468 -13.02 38.10 38.16
N PRO A 469 -12.30 37.08 38.71
CA PRO A 469 -12.64 35.64 38.64
C PRO A 469 -13.27 35.04 39.92
N PHE A 470 -13.82 33.82 39.82
CA PHE A 470 -13.97 32.92 40.98
C PHE A 470 -13.84 31.42 40.63
N LYS A 471 -13.28 30.69 41.60
CA LYS A 471 -12.82 29.30 41.62
C LYS A 471 -13.93 28.28 41.93
N THR A 472 -13.78 27.08 41.34
CA THR A 472 -14.09 25.70 41.81
C THR A 472 -15.44 25.34 42.44
N THR A 473 -16.09 24.29 41.89
CA THR A 473 -16.41 23.05 42.64
C THR A 473 -16.89 21.91 41.72
N HIS A 474 -16.44 20.68 42.02
CA HIS A 474 -16.91 19.41 41.47
C HIS A 474 -18.35 19.10 41.89
N SER A 475 -19.13 18.48 40.99
CA SER A 475 -20.06 17.42 41.38
C SER A 475 -20.42 16.52 40.19
N SER A 476 -20.25 15.23 40.40
CA SER A 476 -20.60 14.10 39.54
C SER A 476 -22.07 13.73 39.69
N THR A 477 -22.76 13.39 38.61
CA THR A 477 -23.96 12.52 38.69
C THR A 477 -24.13 11.71 37.41
N THR A 478 -24.10 10.40 37.60
CA THR A 478 -24.40 9.34 36.62
C THR A 478 -25.91 9.16 36.46
N THR A 479 -26.38 8.85 35.25
CA THR A 479 -27.64 8.12 35.06
C THR A 479 -27.53 7.24 33.82
N ALA A 480 -27.56 5.93 34.03
CA ALA A 480 -27.64 4.91 33.01
C ALA A 480 -29.09 4.75 32.51
N SER A 481 -29.26 4.40 31.24
CA SER A 481 -30.52 3.87 30.71
C SER A 481 -30.23 2.73 29.74
N THR A 482 -30.72 1.56 30.12
CA THR A 482 -30.60 0.26 29.45
C THR A 482 -31.68 0.13 28.39
N THR A 483 -31.35 -0.24 27.15
CA THR A 483 -32.30 -0.92 26.25
C THR A 483 -31.57 -1.97 25.41
N THR A 484 -32.16 -3.16 25.39
CA THR A 484 -31.71 -4.40 24.73
C THR A 484 -32.02 -4.37 23.23
N PRO A 485 -31.15 -4.86 22.32
CA PRO A 485 -31.52 -5.09 20.92
C PRO A 485 -31.94 -6.54 20.67
N THR A 486 -32.93 -6.69 19.78
CA THR A 486 -33.49 -7.94 19.28
C THR A 486 -32.70 -8.38 18.05
N SER A 487 -32.36 -9.67 17.98
CA SER A 487 -31.60 -10.27 16.87
C SER A 487 -32.46 -10.44 15.61
N THR A 488 -31.90 -10.07 14.46
CA THR A 488 -32.45 -10.39 13.14
C THR A 488 -31.38 -11.17 12.37
N SER A 489 -31.73 -12.36 11.91
CA SER A 489 -30.85 -13.32 11.24
C SER A 489 -30.70 -13.02 9.74
N ALA A 490 -29.49 -13.25 9.22
CA ALA A 490 -29.07 -13.09 7.82
C ALA A 490 -28.50 -14.44 7.27
N PRO A 491 -28.40 -14.63 5.93
CA PRO A 491 -28.66 -15.91 5.27
C PRO A 491 -27.45 -16.84 5.10
N THR A 492 -27.77 -18.12 4.92
CA THR A 492 -26.87 -19.29 4.82
C THR A 492 -26.33 -19.49 3.39
N GLY A 493 -25.00 -19.60 3.27
CA GLY A 493 -24.25 -20.18 2.13
C GLY A 493 -23.39 -21.36 2.61
N PRO A 494 -22.92 -22.26 1.73
CA PRO A 494 -22.82 -23.69 2.00
C PRO A 494 -21.71 -24.06 3.01
N THR A 495 -22.13 -24.59 4.16
CA THR A 495 -21.28 -25.21 5.17
C THR A 495 -20.80 -26.57 4.70
N THR A 496 -19.48 -26.75 4.53
CA THR A 496 -18.85 -28.07 4.49
C THR A 496 -18.94 -28.67 5.90
N THR A 497 -19.87 -29.60 6.10
CA THR A 497 -20.04 -30.27 7.40
C THR A 497 -18.99 -31.36 7.57
N THR A 498 -17.88 -31.04 8.22
CA THR A 498 -16.97 -32.05 8.78
C THR A 498 -17.48 -32.43 10.17
N THR A 499 -17.95 -33.67 10.32
CA THR A 499 -18.38 -34.22 11.61
C THR A 499 -17.20 -34.27 12.60
N SER A 500 -17.27 -33.53 13.70
CA SER A 500 -16.28 -33.51 14.78
C SER A 500 -16.25 -34.84 15.54
N GLY A 501 -15.11 -35.54 15.49
CA GLY A 501 -14.82 -36.67 16.38
C GLY A 501 -14.53 -36.20 17.82
N PRO A 502 -14.42 -37.12 18.79
CA PRO A 502 -13.99 -36.80 20.15
C PRO A 502 -12.55 -36.26 20.16
N CYS A 503 -12.29 -35.28 21.02
CA CYS A 503 -10.97 -34.63 21.13
C CYS A 503 -9.87 -35.64 21.50
N PRO A 504 -8.67 -35.54 20.89
CA PRO A 504 -7.53 -36.35 21.28
C PRO A 504 -7.21 -36.18 22.77
N PRO A 505 -6.80 -37.25 23.49
CA PRO A 505 -6.51 -37.19 24.93
C PRO A 505 -5.43 -36.19 25.32
N ASP A 506 -4.48 -35.93 24.41
CA ASP A 506 -3.33 -35.05 24.62
C ASP A 506 -3.48 -33.70 23.89
N PHE A 507 -4.69 -33.38 23.41
CA PHE A 507 -4.93 -32.11 22.72
C PHE A 507 -4.65 -30.93 23.66
N GLY A 508 -3.84 -29.98 23.22
CA GLY A 508 -3.49 -28.81 24.03
C GLY A 508 -2.34 -29.03 25.03
N ALA A 509 -1.83 -30.26 25.20
CA ALA A 509 -0.79 -30.53 26.19
C ALA A 509 0.51 -29.78 25.85
N LYS A 510 1.22 -29.29 26.88
CA LYS A 510 2.52 -28.63 26.71
C LYS A 510 3.51 -29.60 26.04
N PRO A 511 4.07 -29.26 24.87
CA PRO A 511 4.95 -30.16 24.13
C PRO A 511 6.32 -30.28 24.81
N ASN A 512 6.99 -31.41 24.60
CA ASN A 512 8.37 -31.61 25.03
C ASN A 512 9.34 -31.12 23.94
N CYS A 513 9.63 -29.83 23.96
CA CYS A 513 10.48 -29.19 22.94
C CYS A 513 11.96 -29.63 22.95
N ALA A 514 12.39 -30.49 23.87
CA ALA A 514 13.69 -31.15 23.77
C ALA A 514 13.74 -32.24 22.68
N LEU A 515 12.58 -32.69 22.21
CA LEU A 515 12.42 -33.75 21.20
C LEU A 515 11.86 -33.25 19.86
N GLU A 516 11.40 -32.00 19.82
CA GLU A 516 10.76 -31.40 18.66
C GLU A 516 11.71 -30.43 17.95
N PRO A 517 11.62 -30.26 16.62
CA PRO A 517 12.40 -29.25 15.89
C PRO A 517 12.11 -27.83 16.39
N GLU A 518 13.13 -26.96 16.35
CA GLU A 518 12.97 -25.53 16.64
C GLU A 518 11.93 -24.90 15.70
N GLY A 519 11.03 -24.07 16.25
CA GLY A 519 9.92 -23.45 15.52
C GLY A 519 8.70 -24.36 15.30
N SER A 520 8.70 -25.58 15.85
CA SER A 520 7.51 -26.43 15.81
C SER A 520 6.40 -25.84 16.67
N VAL A 521 5.17 -25.84 16.15
CA VAL A 521 4.00 -25.28 16.82
C VAL A 521 2.95 -26.35 17.14
N PHE A 522 2.27 -26.20 18.28
CA PHE A 522 1.29 -27.17 18.78
C PHE A 522 0.06 -26.48 19.36
N ALA A 523 -1.11 -27.13 19.25
CA ALA A 523 -2.36 -26.60 19.78
C ALA A 523 -2.26 -26.35 21.30
N HIS A 524 -2.93 -25.31 21.78
CA HIS A 524 -3.10 -24.99 23.20
C HIS A 524 -4.56 -25.25 23.64
N PRO A 525 -4.86 -25.45 24.94
CA PRO A 525 -6.23 -25.61 25.41
C PRO A 525 -7.09 -24.33 25.27
N ASP A 526 -6.50 -23.20 24.88
CA ASP A 526 -7.18 -21.96 24.51
C ASP A 526 -7.02 -21.76 23.00
N CYS A 527 -8.12 -21.58 22.26
CA CYS A 527 -8.07 -21.58 20.79
C CYS A 527 -7.25 -20.43 20.21
N ILE A 528 -7.10 -19.32 20.93
CA ILE A 528 -6.30 -18.17 20.47
C ILE A 528 -4.81 -18.29 20.81
N LYS A 529 -4.40 -19.38 21.46
CA LYS A 529 -3.01 -19.63 21.86
C LYS A 529 -2.46 -20.85 21.12
N TYR A 530 -1.15 -20.92 21.03
CA TYR A 530 -0.43 -22.11 20.60
C TYR A 530 0.92 -22.19 21.32
N TRP A 531 1.48 -23.39 21.40
CA TRP A 531 2.84 -23.60 21.86
C TRP A 531 3.78 -23.46 20.68
N GLU A 532 4.93 -22.83 20.88
CA GLU A 532 6.05 -22.81 19.93
C GLU A 532 7.31 -23.30 20.63
N CYS A 533 8.07 -24.18 19.99
CA CYS A 533 9.33 -24.67 20.51
C CYS A 533 10.47 -23.69 20.22
N GLU A 534 11.02 -23.08 21.26
CA GLU A 534 12.13 -22.14 21.20
C GLU A 534 13.23 -22.55 22.19
N PHE A 535 14.46 -22.71 21.71
CA PHE A 535 15.66 -23.07 22.48
C PHE A 535 15.47 -24.32 23.36
N GLY A 536 14.69 -25.29 22.89
CA GLY A 536 14.35 -26.52 23.63
C GLY A 536 13.27 -26.35 24.72
N GLY A 537 12.68 -25.17 24.86
CA GLY A 537 11.53 -24.88 25.72
C GLY A 537 10.24 -24.67 24.92
N ALA A 538 9.09 -24.98 25.53
CA ALA A 538 7.77 -24.67 24.94
C ALA A 538 7.31 -23.30 25.44
N THR A 539 7.25 -22.33 24.53
CA THR A 539 6.79 -20.96 24.76
C THR A 539 5.33 -20.82 24.31
N ILE A 540 4.52 -20.05 25.03
CA ILE A 540 3.15 -19.74 24.61
C ILE A 540 3.17 -18.56 23.65
N LYS A 541 2.46 -18.68 22.53
CA LYS A 541 2.23 -17.64 21.55
C LYS A 541 0.73 -17.41 21.37
N MET A 542 0.37 -16.26 20.81
CA MET A 542 -1.01 -15.87 20.57
C MET A 542 -1.26 -15.64 19.09
N CYS A 543 -2.44 -16.06 18.64
CA CYS A 543 -2.96 -15.70 17.34
C CYS A 543 -3.38 -14.23 17.29
N GLY A 544 -3.32 -13.64 16.09
CA GLY A 544 -3.76 -12.27 15.86
C GLY A 544 -5.25 -12.09 16.17
N PRO A 545 -5.70 -10.86 16.47
CA PRO A 545 -7.11 -10.57 16.77
C PRO A 545 -8.06 -11.16 15.71
N GLY A 546 -9.12 -11.84 16.17
CA GLY A 546 -10.12 -12.47 15.29
C GLY A 546 -9.70 -13.82 14.66
N THR A 547 -8.54 -14.36 15.02
CA THR A 547 -8.06 -15.67 14.55
C THR A 547 -7.81 -16.64 15.71
N VAL A 548 -7.87 -17.94 15.41
CA VAL A 548 -7.60 -19.05 16.32
C VAL A 548 -6.59 -19.99 15.69
N PHE A 549 -5.83 -20.72 16.50
CA PHE A 549 -4.81 -21.64 16.02
C PHE A 549 -5.45 -22.87 15.37
N ASP A 550 -5.09 -23.12 14.12
CA ASP A 550 -5.50 -24.25 13.31
C ASP A 550 -4.40 -25.30 13.32
N ASP A 551 -4.62 -26.39 14.07
CA ASP A 551 -3.65 -27.47 14.23
C ASP A 551 -3.44 -28.29 12.95
N VAL A 552 -4.37 -28.21 11.99
CA VAL A 552 -4.27 -28.92 10.70
C VAL A 552 -3.22 -28.27 9.80
N ILE A 553 -3.16 -26.93 9.80
CA ILE A 553 -2.21 -26.17 8.99
C ILE A 553 -1.04 -25.61 9.81
N SER A 554 -1.09 -25.73 11.14
CA SER A 554 -0.07 -25.23 12.06
C SER A 554 0.10 -23.70 11.99
N GLU A 555 -1.00 -22.97 11.78
CA GLU A 555 -1.02 -21.51 11.64
C GLU A 555 -2.31 -20.93 12.25
N CYS A 556 -2.36 -19.61 12.46
CA CYS A 556 -3.58 -18.93 12.90
C CYS A 556 -4.53 -18.71 11.72
N ASN A 557 -5.79 -19.11 11.89
CA ASN A 557 -6.83 -19.05 10.86
C ASN A 557 -8.12 -18.46 11.46
N PHE A 558 -9.06 -18.02 10.62
CA PHE A 558 -10.34 -17.51 11.11
C PHE A 558 -11.16 -18.63 11.75
N GLU A 559 -11.87 -18.31 12.84
CA GLU A 559 -12.63 -19.28 13.66
C GLU A 559 -13.55 -20.19 12.84
N TYR A 560 -14.23 -19.64 11.82
CA TYR A 560 -15.15 -20.41 10.97
C TYR A 560 -14.47 -21.47 10.09
N ASN A 561 -13.15 -21.43 9.95
CA ASN A 561 -12.34 -22.42 9.24
C ASN A 561 -11.74 -23.48 10.18
N VAL A 562 -11.79 -23.27 11.50
CA VAL A 562 -11.09 -24.10 12.49
C VAL A 562 -12.10 -24.87 13.32
N VAL A 563 -11.81 -26.14 13.60
CA VAL A 563 -12.63 -26.95 14.50
C VAL A 563 -12.26 -26.62 15.94
N THR A 564 -12.98 -25.66 16.54
CA THR A 564 -12.70 -25.14 17.88
C THR A 564 -13.30 -25.96 19.01
N THR A 565 -13.93 -27.11 18.71
CA THR A 565 -14.62 -27.95 19.71
C THR A 565 -13.70 -28.55 20.77
N CYS A 566 -12.38 -28.52 20.57
CA CYS A 566 -11.38 -29.11 21.45
C CYS A 566 -10.56 -28.10 22.26
N CYS A 567 -10.79 -26.81 22.07
CA CYS A 567 -10.15 -25.73 22.81
C CYS A 567 -11.20 -24.77 23.37
N ARG A 568 -10.81 -23.99 24.39
CA ARG A 568 -11.63 -22.92 24.96
C ARG A 568 -11.57 -21.72 24.03
N LEU A 569 -12.73 -21.34 23.48
CA LEU A 569 -12.92 -20.05 22.82
C LEU A 569 -13.05 -18.93 23.86
N TRP A 570 -12.45 -17.79 23.56
CA TRP A 570 -12.57 -16.59 24.37
C TRP A 570 -13.73 -15.77 23.79
N ASP A 571 -14.87 -15.82 24.47
CA ASP A 571 -16.05 -15.07 24.05
C ASP A 571 -16.19 -13.81 24.92
N CYS A 572 -15.96 -12.64 24.33
CA CYS A 572 -16.25 -11.36 24.98
C CYS A 572 -17.69 -10.89 24.76
N ALA A 573 -18.64 -11.79 24.46
CA ALA A 573 -20.07 -11.47 24.35
C ALA A 573 -20.66 -10.77 25.59
N LEU A 574 -20.03 -10.90 26.77
CA LEU A 574 -20.42 -10.21 27.99
C LEU A 574 -19.27 -9.38 28.54
N ASP A 575 -19.54 -8.08 28.74
CA ASP A 575 -18.64 -7.18 29.45
C ASP A 575 -18.39 -7.64 30.89
N ASN A 576 -17.19 -7.39 31.38
CA ASN A 576 -16.68 -7.86 32.67
C ASN A 576 -16.56 -9.38 32.79
N THR A 577 -16.38 -10.07 31.67
CA THR A 577 -15.85 -11.43 31.66
C THR A 577 -14.33 -11.36 31.77
N TYR A 578 -13.74 -12.20 32.63
CA TYR A 578 -12.30 -12.17 32.89
C TYR A 578 -11.62 -13.47 32.44
N TYR A 579 -10.44 -13.31 31.84
CA TYR A 579 -9.63 -14.41 31.28
C TYR A 579 -8.18 -14.30 31.77
N PRO A 580 -7.49 -15.41 32.01
CA PRO A 580 -6.09 -15.37 32.43
C PRO A 580 -5.18 -14.97 31.26
N ALA A 581 -4.21 -14.09 31.50
CA ALA A 581 -3.19 -13.76 30.50
C ALA A 581 -2.05 -14.79 30.47
N ALA A 582 -1.07 -14.58 29.60
CA ALA A 582 0.12 -15.41 29.54
C ALA A 582 1.00 -15.21 30.78
N ASP A 583 1.16 -13.97 31.26
CA ASP A 583 1.88 -13.66 32.49
C ASP A 583 0.93 -13.76 33.69
N CYS A 584 1.39 -14.36 34.79
CA CYS A 584 0.55 -14.57 35.98
C CYS A 584 0.18 -13.27 36.68
N ASP A 585 0.89 -12.16 36.45
CA ASP A 585 0.55 -10.83 36.97
C ASP A 585 -0.40 -10.06 36.04
N LYS A 586 -0.92 -10.68 34.99
CA LYS A 586 -1.83 -10.04 34.02
C LYS A 586 -3.09 -10.88 33.78
N TYR A 587 -4.14 -10.21 33.33
CA TYR A 587 -5.40 -10.83 32.97
C TYR A 587 -6.13 -10.01 31.92
N TYR A 588 -7.01 -10.62 31.16
CA TYR A 588 -7.89 -9.90 30.24
C TYR A 588 -9.25 -9.68 30.87
N ARG A 589 -9.82 -8.49 30.66
CA ARG A 589 -11.20 -8.15 30.99
C ARG A 589 -11.93 -7.72 29.72
N CYS A 590 -13.08 -8.32 29.46
CA CYS A 590 -13.89 -7.96 28.31
C CYS A 590 -14.61 -6.62 28.52
N TYR A 591 -14.51 -5.74 27.52
CA TYR A 591 -15.31 -4.53 27.40
C TYR A 591 -15.72 -4.34 25.94
N ASN A 592 -16.97 -3.96 25.70
CA ASN A 592 -17.55 -3.72 24.38
C ASN A 592 -17.30 -4.85 23.37
N GLY A 593 -17.36 -6.11 23.81
CA GLY A 593 -17.12 -7.24 22.92
C GLY A 593 -15.65 -7.58 22.65
N ALA A 594 -14.69 -6.87 23.26
CA ALA A 594 -13.26 -7.07 23.06
C ALA A 594 -12.51 -7.33 24.39
N PRO A 595 -11.47 -8.17 24.41
CA PRO A 595 -10.65 -8.39 25.60
C PRO A 595 -9.62 -7.27 25.76
N HIS A 596 -9.53 -6.69 26.96
CA HIS A 596 -8.51 -5.69 27.31
C HIS A 596 -7.54 -6.29 28.33
N LEU A 597 -6.24 -6.18 28.08
CA LEU A 597 -5.21 -6.64 29.00
C LEU A 597 -5.08 -5.68 30.19
N GLU A 598 -5.16 -6.23 31.39
CA GLU A 598 -5.06 -5.56 32.68
C GLU A 598 -3.90 -6.18 33.47
N GLN A 599 -3.27 -5.39 34.34
CA GLN A 599 -2.17 -5.84 35.19
C GLN A 599 -2.57 -5.82 36.65
N CYS A 600 -2.19 -6.87 37.38
CA CYS A 600 -2.27 -6.93 38.82
C CYS A 600 -1.29 -5.93 39.45
N ALA A 601 -1.59 -5.48 40.67
CA ALA A 601 -0.64 -4.68 41.43
C ALA A 601 0.64 -5.49 41.73
N ASP A 602 1.76 -4.79 41.94
CA ASP A 602 3.07 -5.39 42.18
C ASP A 602 3.01 -6.56 43.19
N CYS A 603 3.65 -7.68 42.82
CA CYS A 603 3.69 -8.92 43.60
C CYS A 603 2.34 -9.61 43.84
N LEU A 604 1.32 -9.35 43.01
CA LEU A 604 0.07 -10.12 42.97
C LEU A 604 -0.08 -10.87 41.65
N PHE A 605 -0.77 -12.02 41.71
CA PHE A 605 -1.06 -12.87 40.56
C PHE A 605 -2.57 -12.97 40.32
N TRP A 606 -2.98 -13.02 39.06
CA TRP A 606 -4.37 -13.23 38.69
C TRP A 606 -4.83 -14.64 39.07
N ASP A 607 -5.86 -14.73 39.91
CA ASP A 607 -6.51 -15.99 40.24
C ASP A 607 -7.87 -16.09 39.54
N GLN A 608 -7.95 -17.00 38.56
CA GLN A 608 -9.15 -17.25 37.77
C GLN A 608 -10.30 -17.86 38.58
N GLY A 609 -10.03 -18.53 39.69
CA GLY A 609 -11.05 -19.14 40.55
C GLY A 609 -11.84 -18.14 41.38
N ILE A 610 -11.23 -16.99 41.67
CA ILE A 610 -11.83 -15.89 42.47
C ILE A 610 -11.99 -14.58 41.68
N PHE A 611 -11.54 -14.56 40.42
CA PHE A 611 -11.63 -13.41 39.51
C PHE A 611 -11.00 -12.13 40.08
N GLN A 612 -9.86 -12.26 40.76
CA GLN A 612 -9.14 -11.14 41.35
C GLN A 612 -7.64 -11.44 41.47
N CYS A 613 -6.83 -10.39 41.63
CA CYS A 613 -5.41 -10.52 41.90
C CYS A 613 -5.18 -10.91 43.37
N ASP A 614 -4.44 -11.99 43.62
CA ASP A 614 -4.11 -12.52 44.94
C ASP A 614 -2.62 -12.94 45.00
N THR A 615 -2.11 -13.05 46.22
CA THR A 615 -0.76 -13.50 46.55
C THR A 615 -0.51 -15.00 46.30
N TYR A 616 -1.57 -15.80 46.07
CA TYR A 616 -1.51 -17.25 45.87
C TYR A 616 -2.46 -17.71 44.76
N GLY A 617 -2.15 -17.40 43.50
CA GLY A 617 -2.84 -17.94 42.32
C GLY A 617 -2.23 -19.27 41.83
N ASP A 618 -3.04 -20.09 41.15
CA ASP A 618 -2.55 -21.27 40.42
C ASP A 618 -1.69 -20.83 39.22
N SER A 619 -0.37 -20.96 39.36
CA SER A 619 0.61 -20.58 38.33
C SER A 619 0.91 -21.67 37.30
N SER A 620 0.20 -22.80 37.34
CA SER A 620 0.45 -23.90 36.40
C SER A 620 0.06 -23.58 34.94
N HIS A 621 -0.65 -22.46 34.72
CA HIS A 621 -1.22 -22.05 33.43
C HIS A 621 -0.70 -20.71 32.89
N CYS A 622 0.27 -20.08 33.56
CA CYS A 622 0.82 -18.78 33.19
C CYS A 622 2.33 -18.69 33.55
N ILE A 623 3.00 -17.67 33.03
CA ILE A 623 4.41 -17.37 33.25
C ILE A 623 4.52 -16.51 34.50
N VAL A 624 5.23 -16.98 35.52
CA VAL A 624 5.50 -16.19 36.72
C VAL A 624 6.63 -15.19 36.39
N PRO A 625 6.40 -13.88 36.50
CA PRO A 625 7.44 -12.90 36.21
C PRO A 625 8.62 -12.99 37.20
N ASP A 626 9.84 -12.77 36.71
CA ASP A 626 11.08 -12.90 37.51
C ASP A 626 11.31 -11.76 38.53
N TYR A 627 10.41 -10.77 38.59
CA TYR A 627 10.60 -9.51 39.34
C TYR A 627 9.74 -9.38 40.60
N CYS A 628 9.24 -10.49 41.17
CA CYS A 628 8.42 -10.49 42.39
C CYS A 628 8.98 -11.39 43.49
#